data_AF-A0AA91IXI9-F1
#
_entry.id   AF-A0AA91IXI9-F1
#
_cell.length_a   1.000
_cell.length_b   1.000
_cell.length_c   1.000
_cell.angle_alpha   90.00
_cell.angle_beta   90.00
_cell.angle_gamma   90.00
#
_symmetry.space_group_name_H-M   'P 1'
#
loop_
_entity.id
_entity.type
_entity.pdbx_description
1 polymer ?
#
loop_
_entity_poly.entity_id
_entity_poly.type
_entity_poly.pdbx_seq_one_letter_code
_entity_poly.pdbx_strand_id
1 'polypeptide(L)'
;MTKVKQFLCGVTVAGLVAGTGAAVGTQAGLSAVTADWMLTAEHVLLIGLDGVNLAKVLEYAYNDDSGFKTAMDQGITGTASLTNHTTLSGPSWSTILTGVWDDKHGVYNNLFRPEPYNAWPSVFNLIEYHKPEVDTTIISNWEYLNQLADAGNYPVDNNIFVPAGESPADSDELVTALTIAQILGTADNPDDISSFLFSYQSQGDHAGHSFASGSDEYMQAIINLGANIQQILAAIAQVQAITGDDWSIIVTTDHGHQQTVTLPGLSIGHGFQSPNETTSFVIFDQAGDHATDGSQNLNYSIADITPTILSLFGIPLRSDFDGVSMAFDPTVLNGLVTPVDLKQALTDAIAMYGYPNIGNDITLAIRTLAGSVPYFLDKFVTQIDTFLQSIADQDIFLISGLAQFAQQINDFFGGLTVDVTNTLAMGITHLLGSGAIAPEDAPLPLPGSAEFSDVSALLDIEALLGWSA
;
A
#
# COMPACT_ATOMS: atom_id res chain seq x y z
N MET A 1 -12.00 -31.22 -23.23
CA MET A 1 -13.37 -31.53 -22.75
C MET A 1 -13.94 -30.26 -22.19
N THR A 2 -14.65 -29.54 -23.05
CA THR A 2 -15.26 -28.22 -22.83
C THR A 2 -16.50 -28.37 -21.95
N LYS A 3 -16.52 -27.70 -20.79
CA LYS A 3 -17.71 -27.60 -19.95
C LYS A 3 -18.50 -26.35 -20.36
N VAL A 4 -19.60 -26.59 -21.06
CA VAL A 4 -20.63 -25.61 -21.40
C VAL A 4 -21.39 -25.25 -20.12
N LYS A 5 -21.35 -23.98 -19.69
CA LYS A 5 -22.26 -23.44 -18.67
C LYS A 5 -23.57 -23.05 -19.35
N GLN A 6 -24.69 -23.61 -18.88
CA GLN A 6 -26.03 -23.29 -19.36
C GLN A 6 -26.49 -21.95 -18.75
N PHE A 7 -26.74 -20.96 -19.60
CA PHE A 7 -27.48 -19.75 -19.24
C PHE A 7 -28.99 -20.07 -19.23
N LEU A 8 -29.66 -19.82 -18.11
CA LEU A 8 -31.12 -19.76 -18.06
C LEU A 8 -31.57 -18.38 -18.57
N CYS A 9 -32.19 -18.34 -19.75
CA CYS A 9 -32.94 -17.18 -20.21
C CYS A 9 -34.26 -17.06 -19.44
N GLY A 10 -34.34 -16.11 -18.52
CA GLY A 10 -35.61 -15.65 -17.95
C GLY A 10 -36.26 -14.62 -18.88
N VAL A 11 -37.28 -15.04 -19.63
CA VAL A 11 -38.14 -14.15 -20.41
C VAL A 11 -39.10 -13.44 -19.45
N THR A 12 -38.91 -12.13 -19.24
CA THR A 12 -39.88 -11.31 -18.50
C THR A 12 -41.05 -10.97 -19.43
N VAL A 13 -42.20 -11.61 -19.20
CA VAL A 13 -43.46 -11.30 -19.86
C VAL A 13 -44.03 -10.01 -19.25
N ALA A 14 -44.18 -8.98 -20.08
CA ALA A 14 -44.91 -7.76 -19.74
C ALA A 14 -46.41 -8.07 -19.57
N GLY A 15 -46.87 -8.11 -18.32
CA GLY A 15 -48.28 -8.16 -17.96
C GLY A 15 -48.80 -6.76 -17.64
N LEU A 16 -49.51 -6.14 -18.58
CA LEU A 16 -50.30 -4.94 -18.33
C LEU A 16 -51.48 -5.29 -17.41
N VAL A 17 -51.54 -4.73 -16.21
CA VAL A 17 -52.79 -4.62 -15.44
C VAL A 17 -53.05 -3.14 -15.19
N ALA A 18 -54.05 -2.62 -15.89
CA ALA A 18 -54.59 -1.28 -15.67
C ALA A 18 -55.38 -1.27 -14.34
N GLY A 19 -54.83 -0.55 -13.35
CA GLY A 19 -55.52 -0.20 -12.11
C GLY A 19 -55.45 1.31 -11.91
N THR A 20 -56.58 1.98 -12.04
CA THR A 20 -56.75 3.41 -11.79
C THR A 20 -56.68 3.71 -10.30
N GLY A 21 -55.77 4.59 -9.84
CA GLY A 21 -55.85 5.16 -8.49
C GLY A 21 -54.60 5.88 -8.01
N ALA A 22 -54.74 7.20 -7.82
CA ALA A 22 -53.88 8.15 -7.10
C ALA A 22 -52.53 8.55 -7.73
N ALA A 23 -52.52 9.78 -8.25
CA ALA A 23 -51.32 10.53 -8.57
C ALA A 23 -50.50 10.81 -7.30
N VAL A 24 -49.29 10.27 -7.25
CA VAL A 24 -48.18 10.80 -6.44
C VAL A 24 -47.11 11.21 -7.45
N GLY A 25 -46.69 12.48 -7.36
CA GLY A 25 -45.95 13.16 -8.42
C GLY A 25 -44.69 12.43 -8.86
N THR A 26 -44.46 12.42 -10.17
CA THR A 26 -43.15 12.16 -10.75
C THR A 26 -42.15 13.14 -10.15
N GLN A 27 -41.18 12.66 -9.37
CA GLN A 27 -39.95 13.41 -9.14
C GLN A 27 -39.26 13.56 -10.50
N ALA A 28 -39.40 14.75 -11.07
CA ALA A 28 -38.55 15.20 -12.15
C ALA A 28 -37.17 15.50 -11.56
N GLY A 29 -36.13 14.86 -12.11
CA GLY A 29 -34.74 15.28 -11.90
C GLY A 29 -33.86 14.31 -11.12
N LEU A 30 -33.72 13.06 -11.56
CA LEU A 30 -32.38 12.45 -11.54
C LEU A 30 -31.66 13.01 -12.76
N SER A 31 -30.72 13.93 -12.51
CA SER A 31 -29.89 14.54 -13.55
C SER A 31 -29.15 13.44 -14.30
N ALA A 32 -29.09 13.49 -15.62
CA ALA A 32 -28.30 12.55 -16.43
C ALA A 32 -26.83 12.44 -15.97
N VAL A 33 -26.33 13.49 -15.30
CA VAL A 33 -25.00 13.54 -14.66
C VAL A 33 -24.83 12.50 -13.53
N THR A 34 -25.91 12.03 -12.92
CA THR A 34 -25.86 11.00 -11.86
C THR A 34 -25.89 9.56 -12.39
N ALA A 35 -26.09 9.35 -13.69
CA ALA A 35 -26.12 8.02 -14.30
C ALA A 35 -24.81 7.68 -15.03
N ASP A 36 -24.08 8.68 -15.54
CA ASP A 36 -22.83 8.46 -16.28
C ASP A 36 -21.69 7.92 -15.37
N TRP A 37 -21.57 8.38 -14.11
CA TRP A 37 -20.56 7.84 -13.18
C TRP A 37 -20.87 6.42 -12.69
N MET A 38 -22.10 5.94 -12.86
CA MET A 38 -22.47 4.55 -12.58
C MET A 38 -22.13 3.59 -13.74
N LEU A 39 -21.66 4.12 -14.87
CA LEU A 39 -21.35 3.35 -16.08
C LEU A 39 -19.88 3.45 -16.48
N THR A 40 -19.13 4.48 -16.06
CA THR A 40 -17.68 4.57 -16.31
C THR A 40 -16.91 3.66 -15.36
N ALA A 41 -15.97 2.88 -15.90
CA ALA A 41 -15.06 2.07 -15.10
C ALA A 41 -14.20 2.94 -14.18
N GLU A 42 -14.09 2.56 -12.91
CA GLU A 42 -13.15 3.19 -11.97
C GLU A 42 -11.81 2.44 -12.06
N HIS A 43 -10.74 3.13 -12.44
CA HIS A 43 -9.40 2.55 -12.49
C HIS A 43 -8.50 3.21 -11.46
N VAL A 44 -7.92 2.40 -10.57
CA VAL A 44 -7.01 2.86 -9.51
C VAL A 44 -5.66 2.20 -9.68
N LEU A 45 -4.61 2.99 -9.84
CA LEU A 45 -3.22 2.54 -9.93
C LEU A 45 -2.44 2.96 -8.68
N LEU A 46 -1.89 1.98 -7.96
CA LEU A 46 -0.85 2.20 -6.96
C LEU A 46 0.53 1.92 -7.58
N ILE A 47 1.41 2.91 -7.58
CA ILE A 47 2.82 2.78 -7.93
C ILE A 47 3.64 2.80 -6.62
N GLY A 48 4.16 1.64 -6.25
CA GLY A 48 5.02 1.48 -5.09
C GLY A 48 6.50 1.47 -5.46
N LEU A 49 7.29 2.26 -4.75
CA LEU A 49 8.73 2.38 -4.98
C LEU A 49 9.47 2.07 -3.68
N ASP A 50 10.31 1.05 -3.65
CA ASP A 50 10.99 0.65 -2.42
C ASP A 50 12.16 1.59 -2.07
N GLY A 51 12.21 2.03 -0.82
CA GLY A 51 13.34 2.77 -0.25
C GLY A 51 13.61 4.13 -0.88
N VAL A 52 12.61 4.79 -1.49
CA VAL A 52 12.76 6.08 -2.17
C VAL A 52 12.68 7.26 -1.20
N ASN A 53 13.72 8.08 -1.19
CA ASN A 53 13.80 9.31 -0.39
C ASN A 53 13.30 10.52 -1.19
N LEU A 54 12.20 11.14 -0.74
CA LEU A 54 11.59 12.30 -1.43
C LEU A 54 12.56 13.47 -1.62
N ALA A 55 13.44 13.76 -0.65
CA ALA A 55 14.42 14.84 -0.82
C ALA A 55 15.36 14.59 -2.01
N LYS A 56 15.69 13.31 -2.26
CA LYS A 56 16.49 12.91 -3.42
C LYS A 56 15.72 12.94 -4.73
N VAL A 57 14.42 12.64 -4.71
CA VAL A 57 13.53 12.90 -5.85
C VAL A 57 13.53 14.39 -6.20
N LEU A 58 13.34 15.27 -5.21
CA LEU A 58 13.36 16.72 -5.41
C LEU A 58 14.72 17.24 -5.91
N GLU A 59 15.81 16.61 -5.49
CA GLU A 59 17.18 16.96 -5.90
C GLU A 59 17.48 16.52 -7.35
N TYR A 60 17.18 15.27 -7.69
CA TYR A 60 17.68 14.62 -8.91
C TYR A 60 16.65 14.49 -10.03
N ALA A 61 15.37 14.37 -9.69
CA ALA A 61 14.30 14.01 -10.63
C ALA A 61 13.12 15.00 -10.60
N TYR A 62 13.37 16.25 -10.21
CA TYR A 62 12.39 17.34 -10.30
C TYR A 62 12.63 18.20 -11.55
N ASN A 63 12.37 17.61 -12.71
CA ASN A 63 12.50 18.22 -14.03
C ASN A 63 11.38 17.71 -14.96
N ASP A 64 11.16 18.38 -16.08
CA ASP A 64 10.01 18.14 -16.96
C ASP A 64 10.01 16.75 -17.66
N ASP A 65 11.15 16.04 -17.65
CA ASP A 65 11.28 14.70 -18.23
C ASP A 65 11.08 13.58 -17.19
N SER A 66 10.75 13.92 -15.94
CA SER A 66 10.59 12.96 -14.84
C SER A 66 9.13 12.73 -14.48
N GLY A 67 8.71 11.46 -14.47
CA GLY A 67 7.38 11.07 -14.05
C GLY A 67 7.05 11.42 -12.60
N PHE A 68 8.05 11.60 -11.72
CA PHE A 68 7.80 12.16 -10.39
C PHE A 68 7.29 13.59 -10.48
N LYS A 69 7.92 14.42 -11.32
CA LYS A 69 7.51 15.81 -11.51
C LYS A 69 6.12 15.88 -12.13
N THR A 70 5.85 15.05 -13.13
CA THR A 70 4.51 14.96 -13.75
C THR A 70 3.45 14.53 -12.74
N ALA A 71 3.70 13.49 -11.94
CA ALA A 71 2.77 13.06 -10.89
C ALA A 71 2.54 14.17 -9.84
N MET A 72 3.58 14.89 -9.42
CA MET A 72 3.44 16.02 -8.49
C MET A 72 2.69 17.20 -9.09
N ASP A 73 2.84 17.45 -10.39
CA ASP A 73 2.14 18.53 -11.10
C ASP A 73 0.67 18.23 -11.34
N GLN A 74 0.31 16.96 -11.52
CA GLN A 74 -1.06 16.50 -11.77
C GLN A 74 -1.80 16.15 -10.48
N GLY A 75 -1.08 15.81 -9.41
CA GLY A 75 -1.67 15.40 -8.15
C GLY A 75 -1.43 16.36 -6.98
N ILE A 76 -1.75 15.86 -5.80
CA ILE A 76 -1.47 16.46 -4.51
C ILE A 76 -0.35 15.67 -3.85
N THR A 77 0.73 16.37 -3.48
CA THR A 77 1.90 15.72 -2.85
C THR A 77 1.91 15.91 -1.34
N GLY A 78 1.84 14.83 -0.59
CA GLY A 78 2.04 14.82 0.84
C GLY A 78 3.39 14.25 1.24
N THR A 79 4.16 15.03 2.01
CA THR A 79 5.29 14.47 2.77
C THR A 79 4.71 13.62 3.89
N ALA A 80 5.12 12.36 4.01
CA ALA A 80 4.70 11.46 5.07
C ALA A 80 5.87 11.16 6.01
N SER A 81 5.57 10.88 7.28
CA SER A 81 6.59 10.47 8.26
C SER A 81 6.23 9.14 8.91
N LEU A 82 7.22 8.25 8.95
CA LEU A 82 7.19 6.95 9.61
C LEU A 82 7.77 7.04 11.02
N THR A 83 7.79 8.24 11.61
CA THR A 83 8.24 8.40 12.99
C THR A 83 7.34 7.59 13.91
N ASN A 84 7.95 6.75 14.74
CA ASN A 84 7.31 5.73 15.57
C ASN A 84 6.86 4.44 14.85
N HIS A 85 7.23 4.26 13.59
CA HIS A 85 6.98 3.05 12.81
C HIS A 85 8.30 2.40 12.39
N THR A 86 8.35 1.08 12.33
CA THR A 86 9.57 0.35 11.92
C THR A 86 9.82 0.58 10.44
N THR A 87 10.91 1.26 10.06
CA THR A 87 11.24 1.60 8.66
C THR A 87 11.82 0.41 7.89
N LEU A 88 11.08 -0.70 7.84
CA LEU A 88 11.39 -1.89 7.07
C LEU A 88 10.26 -2.15 6.08
N SER A 89 10.57 -2.70 4.90
CA SER A 89 9.62 -2.88 3.81
C SER A 89 8.39 -3.71 4.21
N GLY A 90 8.57 -4.85 4.87
CA GLY A 90 7.46 -5.72 5.30
C GLY A 90 6.42 -4.99 6.16
N PRO A 91 6.82 -4.37 7.28
CA PRO A 91 5.93 -3.52 8.09
C PRO A 91 5.27 -2.37 7.31
N SER A 92 6.03 -1.58 6.56
CA SER A 92 5.51 -0.42 5.84
C SER A 92 4.54 -0.78 4.72
N TRP A 93 4.85 -1.78 3.88
CA TRP A 93 3.93 -2.26 2.84
C TRP A 93 2.69 -2.90 3.44
N SER A 94 2.82 -3.57 4.59
CA SER A 94 1.64 -4.06 5.32
C SER A 94 0.76 -2.91 5.80
N THR A 95 1.33 -1.80 6.25
CA THR A 95 0.55 -0.60 6.59
C THR A 95 -0.15 -0.03 5.35
N ILE A 96 0.57 0.15 4.25
CA ILE A 96 0.02 0.68 2.99
C ILE A 96 -1.18 -0.15 2.50
N LEU A 97 -1.04 -1.48 2.55
CA LEU A 97 -2.01 -2.42 1.98
C LEU A 97 -3.07 -2.91 2.96
N THR A 98 -3.03 -2.52 4.24
CA THR A 98 -4.08 -2.84 5.23
C THR A 98 -4.73 -1.61 5.85
N GLY A 99 -4.14 -0.43 5.72
CA GLY A 99 -4.67 0.83 6.29
C GLY A 99 -4.50 0.96 7.80
N VAL A 100 -3.73 0.08 8.44
CA VAL A 100 -3.42 0.11 9.88
C VAL A 100 -1.92 0.07 10.13
N TRP A 101 -1.46 0.58 11.26
CA TRP A 101 -0.04 0.56 11.62
C TRP A 101 0.42 -0.79 12.18
N ASP A 102 1.72 -0.92 12.40
CA ASP A 102 2.40 -2.15 12.81
C ASP A 102 2.16 -2.56 14.26
N ASP A 103 1.60 -1.67 15.07
CA ASP A 103 1.04 -1.97 16.39
C ASP A 103 -0.31 -2.69 16.32
N LYS A 104 -0.98 -2.68 15.15
CA LYS A 104 -2.17 -3.47 14.82
C LYS A 104 -1.84 -4.71 13.99
N HIS A 105 -1.29 -4.54 12.78
CA HIS A 105 -1.08 -5.69 11.89
C HIS A 105 0.01 -6.66 12.38
N GLY A 106 0.95 -6.21 13.22
CA GLY A 106 1.91 -7.11 13.87
C GLY A 106 2.98 -7.70 12.95
N VAL A 107 3.17 -7.13 11.76
CA VAL A 107 4.31 -7.42 10.89
C VAL A 107 5.49 -6.59 11.40
N TYR A 108 6.65 -7.23 11.59
CA TYR A 108 7.81 -6.60 12.24
C TYR A 108 9.14 -6.82 11.49
N ASN A 109 9.14 -7.58 10.40
CA ASN A 109 10.33 -7.83 9.57
C ASN A 109 9.92 -8.25 8.14
N ASN A 110 10.93 -8.59 7.33
CA ASN A 110 10.77 -8.98 5.92
C ASN A 110 10.66 -10.50 5.72
N LEU A 111 10.37 -11.28 6.79
CA LEU A 111 10.02 -12.69 6.67
C LEU A 111 8.51 -12.81 6.52
N PHE A 112 8.06 -13.26 5.36
CA PHE A 112 6.64 -13.35 5.07
C PHE A 112 5.91 -14.30 6.02
N ARG A 113 4.76 -13.83 6.49
CA ARG A 113 3.83 -14.58 7.32
C ARG A 113 2.40 -14.23 6.90
N PRO A 114 1.54 -15.22 6.60
CA PRO A 114 0.18 -14.94 6.15
C PRO A 114 -0.77 -14.61 7.30
N GLU A 115 -0.45 -15.00 8.55
CA GLU A 115 -1.41 -14.92 9.66
C GLU A 115 -1.92 -13.50 9.99
N PRO A 116 -1.08 -12.45 9.98
CA PRO A 116 -1.52 -11.06 10.14
C PRO A 116 -2.72 -10.67 9.28
N TYR A 117 -2.71 -11.10 8.01
CA TYR A 117 -3.71 -10.69 7.02
C TYR A 117 -5.07 -11.40 7.19
N ASN A 118 -5.16 -12.41 8.07
CA ASN A 118 -6.44 -12.97 8.48
C ASN A 118 -7.21 -12.02 9.42
N ALA A 119 -6.48 -11.32 10.29
CA ALA A 119 -7.07 -10.37 11.24
C ALA A 119 -7.22 -8.98 10.60
N TRP A 120 -6.26 -8.61 9.76
CA TRP A 120 -6.17 -7.33 9.06
C TRP A 120 -6.15 -7.56 7.56
N PRO A 121 -7.31 -7.76 6.92
CA PRO A 121 -7.41 -8.07 5.49
C PRO A 121 -6.74 -6.99 4.66
N SER A 122 -6.03 -7.39 3.60
CA SER A 122 -5.43 -6.45 2.67
C SER A 122 -6.49 -5.74 1.83
N VAL A 123 -6.09 -4.66 1.16
CA VAL A 123 -6.92 -3.96 0.17
C VAL A 123 -7.44 -4.92 -0.90
N PHE A 124 -6.62 -5.91 -1.32
CA PHE A 124 -7.06 -6.98 -2.23
C PHE A 124 -8.20 -7.78 -1.61
N ASN A 125 -8.02 -8.30 -0.39
CA ASN A 125 -9.06 -9.08 0.26
C ASN A 125 -10.38 -8.30 0.42
N LEU A 126 -10.29 -7.01 0.72
CA LEU A 126 -11.45 -6.14 0.90
C LEU A 126 -12.16 -5.85 -0.43
N ILE A 127 -11.41 -5.60 -1.51
CA ILE A 127 -11.99 -5.44 -2.86
C ILE A 127 -12.65 -6.74 -3.31
N GLU A 128 -11.93 -7.86 -3.29
CA GLU A 128 -12.41 -9.17 -3.72
C GLU A 128 -13.64 -9.66 -2.95
N TYR A 129 -13.75 -9.30 -1.66
CA TYR A 129 -14.93 -9.64 -0.88
C TYR A 129 -16.14 -8.76 -1.20
N HIS A 130 -15.96 -7.44 -1.28
CA HIS A 130 -17.06 -6.49 -1.41
C HIS A 130 -17.51 -6.25 -2.86
N LYS A 131 -16.57 -6.32 -3.80
CA LYS A 131 -16.73 -6.08 -5.23
C LYS A 131 -15.87 -7.05 -6.06
N PRO A 132 -16.19 -8.35 -6.09
CA PRO A 132 -15.47 -9.35 -6.87
C PRO A 132 -15.54 -9.13 -8.40
N GLU A 133 -16.28 -8.13 -8.85
CA GLU A 133 -16.28 -7.67 -10.24
C GLU A 133 -15.15 -6.70 -10.58
N VAL A 134 -14.45 -6.13 -9.59
CA VAL A 134 -13.27 -5.27 -9.81
C VAL A 134 -12.07 -6.17 -10.10
N ASP A 135 -11.44 -6.00 -11.26
CA ASP A 135 -10.25 -6.78 -11.62
C ASP A 135 -9.04 -6.31 -10.80
N THR A 136 -8.54 -7.18 -9.91
CA THR A 136 -7.38 -6.85 -9.08
C THR A 136 -6.09 -7.46 -9.62
N THR A 137 -5.05 -6.65 -9.75
CA THR A 137 -3.76 -7.08 -10.29
C THR A 137 -2.62 -6.57 -9.42
N ILE A 138 -1.64 -7.44 -9.16
CA ILE A 138 -0.33 -7.06 -8.63
C ILE A 138 0.78 -7.46 -9.61
N ILE A 139 1.70 -6.53 -9.85
CA ILE A 139 2.95 -6.74 -10.60
C ILE A 139 4.09 -6.29 -9.70
N SER A 140 4.90 -7.23 -9.24
CA SER A 140 5.97 -6.95 -8.29
C SER A 140 7.21 -7.78 -8.58
N ASN A 141 8.38 -7.19 -8.36
CA ASN A 141 9.66 -7.88 -8.34
C ASN A 141 10.16 -8.24 -6.93
N TRP A 142 9.28 -8.19 -5.93
CA TRP A 142 9.55 -8.67 -4.58
C TRP A 142 8.48 -9.68 -4.14
N GLU A 143 8.88 -10.95 -4.07
CA GLU A 143 7.98 -12.10 -3.81
C GLU A 143 7.12 -11.94 -2.56
N TYR A 144 7.58 -11.19 -1.54
CA TYR A 144 6.82 -10.89 -0.33
C TYR A 144 5.46 -10.26 -0.65
N LEU A 145 5.40 -9.31 -1.60
CA LEU A 145 4.15 -8.63 -1.95
C LEU A 145 3.22 -9.54 -2.74
N ASN A 146 3.75 -10.42 -3.59
CA ASN A 146 2.96 -11.45 -4.26
C ASN A 146 2.36 -12.42 -3.22
N GLN A 147 3.13 -12.83 -2.22
CA GLN A 147 2.63 -13.67 -1.12
C GLN A 147 1.58 -12.96 -0.25
N LEU A 148 1.75 -11.65 -0.02
CA LEU A 148 0.77 -10.81 0.69
C LEU A 148 -0.54 -10.71 -0.08
N ALA A 149 -0.48 -10.50 -1.39
CA ALA A 149 -1.67 -10.40 -2.25
C ALA A 149 -2.44 -11.73 -2.35
N ASP A 150 -1.75 -12.87 -2.18
CA ASP A 150 -2.35 -14.21 -2.07
C ASP A 150 -2.83 -14.55 -0.64
N ALA A 151 -2.47 -13.74 0.36
CA ALA A 151 -2.80 -14.02 1.76
C ALA A 151 -4.28 -13.74 2.06
N GLY A 152 -4.75 -14.29 3.18
CA GLY A 152 -6.15 -14.21 3.56
C GLY A 152 -7.03 -15.17 2.75
N ASN A 153 -8.33 -14.91 2.71
CA ASN A 153 -9.30 -15.80 2.07
C ASN A 153 -9.78 -15.35 0.68
N TYR A 154 -9.41 -14.14 0.27
CA TYR A 154 -9.87 -13.49 -0.95
C TYR A 154 -8.65 -12.94 -1.71
N PRO A 155 -7.85 -13.83 -2.33
CA PRO A 155 -6.60 -13.44 -2.98
C PRO A 155 -6.88 -12.60 -4.23
N VAL A 156 -5.88 -11.82 -4.63
CA VAL A 156 -5.85 -11.05 -5.90
C VAL A 156 -6.19 -11.92 -7.12
N ASP A 157 -6.85 -11.35 -8.14
CA ASP A 157 -7.19 -12.06 -9.37
C ASP A 157 -5.94 -12.41 -10.20
N ASN A 158 -5.08 -11.42 -10.42
CA ASN A 158 -3.87 -11.55 -11.23
C ASN A 158 -2.60 -11.26 -10.42
N ASN A 159 -1.86 -12.33 -10.10
CA ASN A 159 -0.63 -12.25 -9.34
C ASN A 159 0.61 -12.46 -10.23
N ILE A 160 1.30 -11.38 -10.58
CA ILE A 160 2.44 -11.40 -11.51
C ILE A 160 3.74 -11.11 -10.74
N PHE A 161 4.53 -12.17 -10.52
CA PHE A 161 5.88 -12.04 -9.98
C PHE A 161 6.92 -11.87 -11.10
N VAL A 162 7.71 -10.82 -11.00
CA VAL A 162 8.86 -10.55 -11.87
C VAL A 162 10.13 -11.01 -11.14
N PRO A 163 10.79 -12.10 -11.58
CA PRO A 163 12.03 -12.52 -10.94
C PRO A 163 13.15 -11.50 -11.16
N ALA A 164 14.15 -11.52 -10.30
CA ALA A 164 15.34 -10.67 -10.44
C ALA A 164 15.98 -10.85 -11.84
N GLY A 165 16.29 -9.71 -12.48
CA GLY A 165 17.00 -9.64 -13.76
C GLY A 165 18.53 -9.73 -13.59
N GLU A 166 19.28 -9.22 -14.58
CA GLU A 166 20.74 -9.05 -14.44
C GLU A 166 21.08 -7.95 -13.43
N SER A 167 20.18 -6.98 -13.27
CA SER A 167 20.20 -5.91 -12.28
C SER A 167 18.78 -5.58 -11.79
N PRO A 168 18.64 -4.86 -10.65
CA PRO A 168 17.34 -4.34 -10.20
C PRO A 168 16.65 -3.44 -11.24
N ALA A 169 17.44 -2.70 -12.04
CA ALA A 169 16.94 -1.86 -13.12
C ALA A 169 16.19 -2.67 -14.18
N ASP A 170 16.71 -3.84 -14.55
CA ASP A 170 16.11 -4.69 -15.59
C ASP A 170 14.79 -5.29 -15.11
N SER A 171 14.70 -5.67 -13.82
CA SER A 171 13.43 -6.12 -13.26
C SER A 171 12.40 -5.00 -13.15
N ASP A 172 12.81 -3.78 -12.81
CA ASP A 172 11.91 -2.61 -12.77
C ASP A 172 11.42 -2.22 -14.18
N GLU A 173 12.28 -2.33 -15.21
CA GLU A 173 11.89 -2.14 -16.61
C GLU A 173 10.83 -3.18 -17.04
N LEU A 174 10.99 -4.43 -16.64
CA LEU A 174 10.00 -5.49 -16.94
C LEU A 174 8.69 -5.28 -16.18
N VAL A 175 8.73 -4.89 -14.90
CA VAL A 175 7.53 -4.46 -14.15
C VAL A 175 6.83 -3.35 -14.92
N THR A 176 7.57 -2.30 -15.31
CA THR A 176 7.04 -1.15 -16.06
C THR A 176 6.37 -1.58 -17.36
N ALA A 177 7.00 -2.47 -18.13
CA ALA A 177 6.46 -2.97 -19.39
C ALA A 177 5.17 -3.78 -19.19
N LEU A 178 5.10 -4.60 -18.14
CA LEU A 178 3.90 -5.39 -17.81
C LEU A 178 2.77 -4.49 -17.29
N THR A 179 3.08 -3.49 -16.48
CA THR A 179 2.13 -2.47 -16.01
C THR A 179 1.53 -1.70 -17.20
N ILE A 180 2.37 -1.26 -18.14
CA ILE A 180 1.90 -0.62 -19.38
C ILE A 180 1.02 -1.57 -20.19
N ALA A 181 1.38 -2.85 -20.30
CA ALA A 181 0.57 -3.82 -21.02
C ALA A 181 -0.83 -4.02 -20.39
N GLN A 182 -0.92 -4.03 -19.05
CA GLN A 182 -2.21 -4.09 -18.35
C GLN A 182 -3.05 -2.84 -18.59
N ILE A 183 -2.44 -1.65 -18.46
CA ILE A 183 -3.12 -0.38 -18.73
C ILE A 183 -3.64 -0.35 -20.16
N LEU A 184 -2.79 -0.62 -21.16
CA LEU A 184 -3.22 -0.63 -22.58
C LEU A 184 -4.28 -1.71 -22.87
N GLY A 185 -4.35 -2.76 -22.05
CA GLY A 185 -5.39 -3.79 -22.12
C GLY A 185 -6.78 -3.26 -21.81
N THR A 186 -6.90 -2.20 -21.01
CA THR A 186 -8.21 -1.60 -20.68
C THR A 186 -8.77 -0.72 -21.80
N ALA A 187 -8.00 -0.46 -22.86
CA ALA A 187 -8.50 0.25 -24.05
C ALA A 187 -9.62 -0.50 -24.79
N ASP A 188 -9.73 -1.81 -24.58
CA ASP A 188 -10.81 -2.68 -25.07
C ASP A 188 -11.52 -3.32 -23.86
N ASN A 189 -12.18 -2.47 -23.06
CA ASN A 189 -12.97 -2.84 -21.88
C ASN A 189 -14.49 -2.77 -22.16
N PRO A 190 -15.06 -3.70 -22.95
CA PRO A 190 -16.45 -3.61 -23.42
C PRO A 190 -17.51 -3.75 -22.33
N ASP A 191 -17.11 -4.21 -21.14
CA ASP A 191 -17.99 -4.45 -20.00
C ASP A 191 -17.80 -3.39 -18.89
N ASP A 192 -17.05 -2.31 -19.15
CA ASP A 192 -16.74 -1.23 -18.21
C ASP A 192 -16.24 -1.73 -16.84
N ILE A 193 -15.40 -2.78 -16.87
CA ILE A 193 -14.84 -3.42 -15.67
C ILE A 193 -13.89 -2.45 -14.99
N SER A 194 -14.16 -2.14 -13.72
CA SER A 194 -13.28 -1.36 -12.85
C SER A 194 -12.05 -2.18 -12.48
N SER A 195 -10.90 -1.55 -12.25
CA SER A 195 -9.66 -2.27 -11.93
C SER A 195 -8.84 -1.62 -10.83
N PHE A 196 -8.25 -2.45 -9.97
CA PHE A 196 -7.17 -2.03 -9.06
C PHE A 196 -5.85 -2.68 -9.49
N LEU A 197 -4.87 -1.85 -9.85
CA LEU A 197 -3.54 -2.30 -10.26
C LEU A 197 -2.49 -1.80 -9.27
N PHE A 198 -1.70 -2.72 -8.70
CA PHE A 198 -0.52 -2.39 -7.90
C PHE A 198 0.76 -2.77 -8.66
N SER A 199 1.57 -1.77 -8.99
CA SER A 199 2.87 -1.89 -9.66
C SER A 199 3.99 -1.54 -8.69
N TYR A 200 4.90 -2.47 -8.39
CA TYR A 200 5.97 -2.28 -7.41
C TYR A 200 7.38 -2.40 -8.03
N GLN A 201 8.27 -1.49 -7.67
CA GLN A 201 9.66 -1.39 -8.18
C GLN A 201 10.66 -1.26 -7.01
N SER A 202 11.79 -1.99 -7.07
CA SER A 202 12.70 -2.18 -5.93
C SER A 202 14.09 -1.56 -6.11
N GLN A 203 14.40 -0.95 -7.27
CA GLN A 203 15.75 -0.46 -7.55
C GLN A 203 16.25 0.58 -6.55
N GLY A 204 15.36 1.44 -6.02
CA GLY A 204 15.70 2.48 -5.06
C GLY A 204 16.38 1.89 -3.81
N ASP A 205 15.71 0.96 -3.14
CA ASP A 205 16.21 0.26 -1.97
C ASP A 205 17.48 -0.55 -2.25
N HIS A 206 17.53 -1.30 -3.36
CA HIS A 206 18.73 -2.03 -3.75
C HIS A 206 19.96 -1.12 -3.90
N ALA A 207 19.79 0.05 -4.51
CA ALA A 207 20.85 1.05 -4.64
C ALA A 207 21.19 1.66 -3.27
N GLY A 208 20.19 1.90 -2.43
CA GLY A 208 20.35 2.35 -1.05
C GLY A 208 21.22 1.39 -0.23
N HIS A 209 20.87 0.11 -0.18
CA HIS A 209 21.64 -0.88 0.57
C HIS A 209 23.08 -1.02 0.07
N SER A 210 23.27 -0.94 -1.25
CA SER A 210 24.59 -1.14 -1.88
C SER A 210 25.49 0.09 -1.76
N PHE A 211 24.93 1.30 -1.84
CA PHE A 211 25.69 2.55 -2.04
C PHE A 211 25.24 3.73 -1.18
N ALA A 212 24.16 3.61 -0.41
CA ALA A 212 23.45 4.66 0.35
C ALA A 212 22.79 5.75 -0.50
N SER A 213 21.85 6.49 0.10
CA SER A 213 21.01 7.44 -0.64
C SER A 213 21.73 8.72 -1.09
N GLY A 214 22.96 8.94 -0.61
CA GLY A 214 23.82 10.05 -1.04
C GLY A 214 24.75 9.72 -2.22
N SER A 215 24.64 8.53 -2.82
CA SER A 215 25.52 8.07 -3.91
C SER A 215 25.03 8.44 -5.31
N ASP A 216 25.94 8.38 -6.28
CA ASP A 216 25.62 8.56 -7.70
C ASP A 216 24.78 7.38 -8.22
N GLU A 217 24.99 6.17 -7.70
CA GLU A 217 24.20 4.98 -8.04
C GLU A 217 22.75 5.12 -7.59
N TYR A 218 22.51 5.62 -6.38
CA TYR A 218 21.16 5.91 -5.91
C TYR A 218 20.53 7.07 -6.67
N MET A 219 21.27 8.14 -6.98
CA MET A 219 20.81 9.18 -7.90
C MET A 219 20.32 8.60 -9.23
N GLN A 220 21.10 7.70 -9.84
CA GLN A 220 20.73 7.06 -11.10
C GLN A 220 19.47 6.18 -10.96
N ALA A 221 19.33 5.46 -9.85
CA ALA A 221 18.10 4.71 -9.55
C ALA A 221 16.87 5.62 -9.52
N ILE A 222 16.95 6.76 -8.82
CA ILE A 222 15.84 7.73 -8.78
C ILE A 222 15.50 8.29 -10.17
N ILE A 223 16.50 8.57 -11.01
CA ILE A 223 16.27 9.02 -12.39
C ILE A 223 15.55 7.93 -13.21
N ASN A 224 15.96 6.67 -13.08
CA ASN A 224 15.35 5.54 -13.79
C ASN A 224 13.90 5.33 -13.35
N LEU A 225 13.62 5.34 -12.04
CA LEU A 225 12.26 5.24 -11.51
C LEU A 225 11.37 6.38 -12.03
N GLY A 226 11.89 7.61 -12.10
CA GLY A 226 11.18 8.74 -12.72
C GLY A 226 10.85 8.49 -14.19
N ALA A 227 11.77 7.92 -14.96
CA ALA A 227 11.53 7.56 -16.36
C ALA A 227 10.51 6.41 -16.51
N ASN A 228 10.50 5.44 -15.59
CA ASN A 228 9.51 4.35 -15.57
C ASN A 228 8.10 4.90 -15.31
N ILE A 229 7.95 5.75 -14.28
CA ILE A 229 6.68 6.42 -13.98
C ILE A 229 6.19 7.21 -15.19
N GLN A 230 7.08 7.96 -15.87
CA GLN A 230 6.70 8.74 -17.05
C GLN A 230 6.12 7.87 -18.17
N GLN A 231 6.66 6.67 -18.39
CA GLN A 231 6.15 5.74 -19.39
C GLN A 231 4.78 5.16 -19.00
N ILE A 232 4.57 4.86 -17.71
CA ILE A 232 3.28 4.41 -17.17
C ILE A 232 2.22 5.50 -17.34
N LEU A 233 2.51 6.75 -16.93
CA LEU A 233 1.60 7.88 -17.07
C LEU A 233 1.26 8.16 -18.55
N ALA A 234 2.22 7.98 -19.47
CA ALA A 234 1.97 8.11 -20.90
C ALA A 234 1.00 7.03 -21.44
N ALA A 235 1.06 5.80 -20.91
CA ALA A 235 0.13 4.74 -21.26
C ALA A 235 -1.29 5.05 -20.78
N ILE A 236 -1.44 5.60 -19.56
CA ILE A 236 -2.73 6.07 -19.04
C ILE A 236 -3.32 7.16 -19.92
N ALA A 237 -2.53 8.19 -20.25
CA ALA A 237 -2.97 9.27 -21.14
C ALA A 237 -3.37 8.75 -22.53
N GLN A 238 -2.71 7.69 -23.02
CA GLN A 238 -3.09 7.04 -24.27
C GLN A 238 -4.45 6.34 -24.17
N VAL A 239 -4.71 5.60 -23.09
CA VAL A 239 -6.00 4.92 -22.87
C VAL A 239 -7.12 5.93 -22.67
N GLN A 240 -6.91 6.95 -21.85
CA GLN A 240 -7.86 8.03 -21.63
C GLN A 240 -8.25 8.72 -22.94
N ALA A 241 -7.29 8.90 -23.87
CA ALA A 241 -7.59 9.46 -25.19
C ALA A 241 -8.44 8.53 -26.09
N ILE A 242 -8.46 7.22 -25.82
CA ILE A 242 -9.22 6.21 -26.56
C ILE A 242 -10.61 6.01 -25.96
N THR A 243 -10.70 5.80 -24.64
CA THR A 243 -11.92 5.40 -23.95
C THR A 243 -12.62 6.56 -23.25
N GLY A 244 -11.87 7.57 -22.83
CA GLY A 244 -12.35 8.64 -21.95
C GLY A 244 -12.27 8.29 -20.47
N ASP A 245 -11.88 7.06 -20.12
CA ASP A 245 -11.72 6.63 -18.73
C ASP A 245 -10.52 7.33 -18.11
N ASP A 246 -10.75 7.91 -16.94
CA ASP A 246 -9.72 8.57 -16.17
C ASP A 246 -9.24 7.65 -15.03
N TRP A 247 -7.99 7.83 -14.61
CA TRP A 247 -7.35 6.94 -13.63
C TRP A 247 -7.01 7.70 -12.37
N SER A 248 -7.36 7.14 -11.21
CA SER A 248 -6.85 7.59 -9.93
C SER A 248 -5.47 6.98 -9.71
N ILE A 249 -4.45 7.80 -9.47
CA ILE A 249 -3.06 7.38 -9.39
C ILE A 249 -2.49 7.74 -8.02
N ILE A 250 -1.89 6.74 -7.36
CA ILE A 250 -1.20 6.90 -6.08
C ILE A 250 0.25 6.50 -6.28
N VAL A 251 1.20 7.38 -5.95
CA VAL A 251 2.64 7.07 -5.94
C VAL A 251 3.17 7.19 -4.52
N THR A 252 3.85 6.16 -4.01
CA THR A 252 4.35 6.16 -2.64
C THR A 252 5.65 5.38 -2.50
N THR A 253 6.24 5.48 -1.31
CA THR A 253 7.38 4.72 -0.85
C THR A 253 7.10 4.16 0.54
N ASP A 254 7.66 3.01 0.84
CA ASP A 254 7.51 2.33 2.12
C ASP A 254 8.42 2.90 3.21
N HIS A 255 9.63 3.34 2.85
CA HIS A 255 10.55 4.05 3.72
C HIS A 255 11.56 4.89 2.94
N GLY A 256 12.38 5.64 3.67
CA GLY A 256 13.58 6.28 3.12
C GLY A 256 14.84 5.45 3.40
N HIS A 257 16.00 6.09 3.28
CA HIS A 257 17.28 5.42 3.41
C HIS A 257 18.36 6.40 3.89
N GLN A 258 19.29 5.91 4.73
CA GLN A 258 20.43 6.65 5.25
C GLN A 258 21.30 7.22 4.11
N GLN A 259 21.77 8.45 4.33
CA GLN A 259 22.55 9.21 3.34
C GLN A 259 23.95 8.66 3.11
N THR A 260 24.56 8.04 4.12
CA THR A 260 25.93 7.53 4.05
C THR A 260 25.96 6.05 4.38
N VAL A 261 26.80 5.31 3.67
CA VAL A 261 27.06 3.90 3.94
C VAL A 261 27.78 3.78 5.28
N THR A 262 27.21 3.05 6.22
CA THR A 262 27.89 2.69 7.48
C THR A 262 28.75 1.43 7.31
N LEU A 263 28.34 0.48 6.45
CA LEU A 263 29.15 -0.66 5.99
C LEU A 263 28.85 -1.06 4.52
N PRO A 264 29.80 -0.97 3.58
CA PRO A 264 29.58 -1.37 2.19
C PRO A 264 29.21 -2.85 2.04
N GLY A 265 28.11 -3.16 1.36
CA GLY A 265 27.62 -4.53 1.11
C GLY A 265 26.88 -5.20 2.28
N LEU A 266 26.76 -4.50 3.42
CA LEU A 266 26.08 -4.92 4.66
C LEU A 266 25.32 -3.77 5.32
N SER A 267 25.17 -2.64 4.62
CA SER A 267 24.49 -1.48 5.13
C SER A 267 23.03 -1.84 5.29
N ILE A 268 22.55 -1.87 6.54
CA ILE A 268 21.12 -1.99 6.84
C ILE A 268 20.39 -0.85 6.16
N GLY A 269 21.01 0.34 6.13
CA GLY A 269 20.56 1.43 5.28
C GLY A 269 19.27 2.11 5.72
N HIS A 270 18.38 1.37 6.39
CA HIS A 270 17.14 1.79 7.00
C HIS A 270 16.82 0.84 8.17
N GLY A 271 15.61 0.92 8.74
CA GLY A 271 15.16 0.12 9.89
C GLY A 271 15.22 0.85 11.23
N PHE A 272 15.83 2.04 11.30
CA PHE A 272 15.84 2.90 12.49
C PHE A 272 15.03 4.18 12.24
N GLN A 273 15.26 5.22 13.04
CA GLN A 273 14.37 6.38 13.13
C GLN A 273 15.05 7.69 12.72
N SER A 274 16.14 7.64 11.95
CA SER A 274 16.71 8.87 11.41
C SER A 274 15.70 9.53 10.45
N PRO A 275 15.66 10.88 10.37
CA PRO A 275 14.74 11.57 9.47
C PRO A 275 14.84 11.09 8.01
N ASN A 276 16.03 10.71 7.55
CA ASN A 276 16.21 10.18 6.20
C ASN A 276 15.57 8.80 5.99
N GLU A 277 15.44 7.99 7.04
CA GLU A 277 14.79 6.68 7.02
C GLU A 277 13.28 6.80 7.19
N THR A 278 12.82 7.73 8.03
CA THR A 278 11.41 7.92 8.34
C THR A 278 10.68 8.83 7.35
N THR A 279 11.38 9.54 6.47
CA THR A 279 10.74 10.33 5.41
C THR A 279 10.16 9.38 4.35
N SER A 280 8.86 9.45 4.16
CA SER A 280 8.12 8.83 3.06
C SER A 280 7.29 9.92 2.35
N PHE A 281 6.47 9.53 1.37
CA PHE A 281 5.57 10.43 0.68
C PHE A 281 4.38 9.69 0.08
N VAL A 282 3.34 10.45 -0.20
CA VAL A 282 2.20 10.03 -1.01
C VAL A 282 1.92 11.12 -2.04
N ILE A 283 1.91 10.78 -3.32
CA ILE A 283 1.37 11.63 -4.38
C ILE A 283 0.04 11.01 -4.76
N PHE A 284 -1.04 11.78 -4.73
CA PHE A 284 -2.36 11.32 -5.12
C PHE A 284 -2.96 12.23 -6.17
N ASP A 285 -3.22 11.67 -7.34
CA ASP A 285 -3.96 12.29 -8.45
C ASP A 285 -5.31 11.55 -8.54
N GLN A 286 -6.40 12.28 -8.33
CA GLN A 286 -7.75 11.70 -8.32
C GLN A 286 -8.37 11.87 -9.70
N ALA A 287 -8.88 10.76 -10.27
CA ALA A 287 -9.60 10.77 -11.54
C ALA A 287 -10.67 11.89 -11.57
N GLY A 288 -10.60 12.74 -12.59
CA GLY A 288 -11.56 13.81 -12.88
C GLY A 288 -11.53 15.01 -11.93
N ASP A 289 -10.66 15.05 -10.91
CA ASP A 289 -10.51 16.20 -10.02
C ASP A 289 -9.14 16.87 -10.19
N HIS A 290 -9.12 17.94 -10.99
CA HIS A 290 -7.93 18.71 -11.29
C HIS A 290 -7.86 20.06 -10.55
N ALA A 291 -8.76 20.29 -9.58
CA ALA A 291 -8.90 21.61 -8.97
C ALA A 291 -7.72 22.01 -8.08
N THR A 292 -6.94 21.01 -7.65
CA THR A 292 -5.91 21.16 -6.62
C THR A 292 -4.53 20.66 -7.04
N ASP A 293 -4.36 20.35 -8.33
CA ASP A 293 -3.11 19.87 -8.94
C ASP A 293 -1.93 20.78 -8.60
N GLY A 294 -0.76 20.18 -8.36
CA GLY A 294 0.44 20.90 -7.97
C GLY A 294 0.41 21.42 -6.52
N SER A 295 -0.57 21.02 -5.72
CA SER A 295 -0.64 21.36 -4.30
C SER A 295 0.09 20.34 -3.42
N GLN A 296 0.26 20.69 -2.15
CA GLN A 296 0.74 19.76 -1.13
C GLN A 296 -0.34 19.49 -0.08
N ASN A 297 -0.29 18.32 0.56
CA ASN A 297 -1.10 18.03 1.74
C ASN A 297 -0.20 17.76 2.96
N LEU A 298 -0.51 18.40 4.08
CA LEU A 298 0.30 18.29 5.31
C LEU A 298 -0.08 17.09 6.20
N ASN A 299 -1.17 16.39 5.86
CA ASN A 299 -1.79 15.36 6.70
C ASN A 299 -1.79 13.96 6.04
N TYR A 300 -1.28 13.81 4.81
CA TYR A 300 -1.21 12.49 4.17
C TYR A 300 -0.31 11.54 4.95
N SER A 301 -0.77 10.30 5.06
CA SER A 301 -0.08 9.17 5.65
C SER A 301 -0.11 7.98 4.69
N ILE A 302 0.90 7.11 4.78
CA ILE A 302 0.89 5.84 4.03
C ILE A 302 -0.29 4.93 4.44
N ALA A 303 -0.81 5.08 5.67
CA ALA A 303 -1.99 4.36 6.13
C ALA A 303 -3.29 4.81 5.43
N ASP A 304 -3.30 6.01 4.82
CA ASP A 304 -4.48 6.55 4.13
C ASP A 304 -4.72 5.88 2.76
N ILE A 305 -3.74 5.13 2.23
CA ILE A 305 -3.78 4.58 0.87
C ILE A 305 -4.90 3.54 0.72
N THR A 306 -4.94 2.53 1.59
CA THR A 306 -6.01 1.51 1.56
C THR A 306 -7.41 2.12 1.68
N PRO A 307 -7.74 2.95 2.70
CA PRO A 307 -9.07 3.55 2.79
C PRO A 307 -9.39 4.50 1.61
N THR A 308 -8.40 5.15 1.01
CA THR A 308 -8.59 5.91 -0.23
C THR A 308 -9.02 5.02 -1.38
N ILE A 309 -8.27 3.95 -1.67
CA ILE A 309 -8.58 2.99 -2.75
C ILE A 309 -9.98 2.40 -2.57
N LEU A 310 -10.31 1.94 -1.36
CA LEU A 310 -11.63 1.37 -1.07
C LEU A 310 -12.75 2.40 -1.27
N SER A 311 -12.52 3.65 -0.88
CA SER A 311 -13.52 4.70 -1.03
C SER A 311 -13.76 5.09 -2.48
N LEU A 312 -12.73 5.07 -3.34
CA LEU A 312 -12.88 5.31 -4.78
C LEU A 312 -13.79 4.25 -5.43
N PHE A 313 -13.67 3.00 -4.98
CA PHE A 313 -14.60 1.94 -5.37
C PHE A 313 -15.94 1.97 -4.61
N GLY A 314 -16.17 2.91 -3.70
CA GLY A 314 -17.40 2.96 -2.88
C GLY A 314 -17.56 1.77 -1.93
N ILE A 315 -16.46 1.12 -1.55
CA ILE A 315 -16.45 0.01 -0.60
C ILE A 315 -16.53 0.57 0.84
N PRO A 316 -17.34 -0.01 1.74
CA PRO A 316 -17.38 0.40 3.13
C PRO A 316 -16.02 0.30 3.81
N LEU A 317 -15.63 1.35 4.54
CA LEU A 317 -14.39 1.34 5.31
C LEU A 317 -14.59 0.62 6.63
N ARG A 318 -13.54 -0.10 7.07
CA ARG A 318 -13.48 -0.63 8.42
C ARG A 318 -13.42 0.52 9.44
N SER A 319 -14.06 0.32 10.58
CA SER A 319 -14.09 1.30 11.66
C SER A 319 -12.75 1.38 12.42
N ASP A 320 -11.93 0.33 12.29
CA ASP A 320 -10.64 0.17 12.97
C ASP A 320 -9.42 0.49 12.08
N PHE A 321 -9.59 1.14 10.94
CA PHE A 321 -8.48 1.73 10.19
C PHE A 321 -7.80 2.86 10.98
N ASP A 322 -6.49 3.01 10.79
CA ASP A 322 -5.76 4.18 11.29
C ASP A 322 -5.72 5.31 10.26
N GLY A 323 -5.68 4.96 8.98
CA GLY A 323 -5.79 5.93 7.89
C GLY A 323 -7.23 6.29 7.55
N VAL A 324 -7.38 7.34 6.76
CA VAL A 324 -8.66 7.82 6.22
C VAL A 324 -8.57 8.04 4.72
N SER A 325 -9.70 8.26 4.05
CA SER A 325 -9.71 8.54 2.61
C SER A 325 -9.14 9.93 2.31
N MET A 326 -8.06 9.98 1.51
CA MET A 326 -7.49 11.23 0.99
C MET A 326 -8.44 11.98 0.06
N ALA A 327 -9.35 11.26 -0.60
CA ALA A 327 -10.31 11.83 -1.55
C ALA A 327 -11.53 12.46 -0.86
N PHE A 328 -11.95 11.94 0.29
CA PHE A 328 -13.26 12.27 0.86
C PHE A 328 -13.27 12.65 2.34
N ASP A 329 -12.20 12.37 3.11
CA ASP A 329 -12.19 12.65 4.54
C ASP A 329 -11.77 14.11 4.85
N PRO A 330 -12.63 14.91 5.51
CA PRO A 330 -12.32 16.30 5.82
C PRO A 330 -11.06 16.50 6.68
N THR A 331 -10.68 15.53 7.52
CA THR A 331 -9.50 15.66 8.39
C THR A 331 -8.19 15.73 7.60
N VAL A 332 -8.14 15.04 6.46
CA VAL A 332 -7.03 15.08 5.52
C VAL A 332 -7.20 16.21 4.50
N LEU A 333 -8.41 16.41 3.95
CA LEU A 333 -8.66 17.46 2.95
C LEU A 333 -8.41 18.88 3.50
N ASN A 334 -8.62 19.10 4.81
CA ASN A 334 -8.32 20.38 5.45
C ASN A 334 -6.80 20.68 5.56
N GLY A 335 -5.93 19.69 5.29
CA GLY A 335 -4.48 19.82 5.26
C GLY A 335 -3.92 20.34 3.93
N LEU A 336 -4.78 20.59 2.94
CA LEU A 336 -4.38 21.04 1.61
C LEU A 336 -3.80 22.47 1.63
N VAL A 337 -2.66 22.64 0.96
CA VAL A 337 -1.99 23.92 0.77
C VAL A 337 -1.54 24.03 -0.69
N THR A 338 -1.92 25.11 -1.37
CA THR A 338 -1.40 25.42 -2.72
C THR A 338 -0.19 26.35 -2.59
N PRO A 339 1.04 25.85 -2.74
CA PRO A 339 2.25 26.66 -2.59
C PRO A 339 2.54 27.48 -3.86
N VAL A 340 3.35 28.53 -3.72
CA VAL A 340 3.91 29.26 -4.87
C VAL A 340 5.01 28.45 -5.56
N ASP A 341 5.77 27.70 -4.77
CA ASP A 341 6.83 26.79 -5.21
C ASP A 341 6.68 25.47 -4.44
N LEU A 342 6.16 24.45 -5.13
CA LEU A 342 5.91 23.13 -4.54
C LEU A 342 7.21 22.48 -4.07
N LYS A 343 8.29 22.56 -4.85
CA LYS A 343 9.58 21.96 -4.47
C LYS A 343 10.11 22.57 -3.18
N GLN A 344 10.06 23.89 -3.05
CA GLN A 344 10.50 24.56 -1.83
C GLN A 344 9.61 24.18 -0.64
N ALA A 345 8.29 24.15 -0.82
CA ALA A 345 7.35 23.80 0.25
C ALA A 345 7.56 22.37 0.76
N LEU A 346 7.75 21.40 -0.13
CA LEU A 346 8.06 20.01 0.23
C LEU A 346 9.44 19.90 0.89
N THR A 347 10.45 20.63 0.41
CA THR A 347 11.77 20.68 1.04
C THR A 347 11.69 21.22 2.48
N ASP A 348 10.90 22.26 2.70
CA ASP A 348 10.69 22.85 4.02
C ASP A 348 9.93 21.89 4.95
N ALA A 349 8.94 21.15 4.43
CA ALA A 349 8.20 20.15 5.20
C ALA A 349 9.10 18.98 5.64
N ILE A 350 9.93 18.43 4.74
CA ILE A 350 10.91 17.38 5.07
C ILE A 350 11.88 17.86 6.16
N ALA A 351 12.31 19.12 6.09
CA ALA A 351 13.22 19.71 7.08
C ALA A 351 12.62 19.81 8.50
N MET A 352 11.31 19.64 8.66
CA MET A 352 10.65 19.58 9.98
C MET A 352 10.74 18.20 10.64
N TYR A 353 11.10 17.15 9.90
CA TYR A 353 11.18 15.80 10.43
C TYR A 353 12.40 15.63 11.35
N GLY A 354 12.13 15.05 12.51
CA GLY A 354 13.12 14.78 13.54
C GLY A 354 13.02 13.35 14.04
N TYR A 355 13.88 13.03 15.02
CA TYR A 355 13.80 11.76 15.72
C TYR A 355 12.56 11.71 16.62
N PRO A 356 11.99 10.52 16.88
CA PRO A 356 10.99 10.35 17.92
C PRO A 356 11.57 10.67 19.30
N ASN A 357 10.72 10.66 20.32
CA ASN A 357 11.22 10.75 21.69
C ASN A 357 12.16 9.56 21.99
N ILE A 358 13.13 9.77 22.88
CA ILE A 358 14.19 8.79 23.16
C ILE A 358 13.66 7.42 23.63
N GLY A 359 12.50 7.36 24.30
CA GLY A 359 11.90 6.10 24.73
C GLY A 359 11.40 5.28 23.54
N ASN A 360 10.70 5.93 22.61
CA ASN A 360 10.23 5.30 21.37
C ASN A 360 11.41 4.92 20.48
N ASP A 361 12.42 5.77 20.37
CA ASP A 361 13.62 5.51 19.58
C ASP A 361 14.34 4.23 20.05
N ILE A 362 14.58 4.09 21.36
CA ILE A 362 15.18 2.88 21.94
C ILE A 362 14.28 1.66 21.74
N THR A 363 12.98 1.82 21.94
CA THR A 363 12.00 0.72 21.78
C THR A 363 12.03 0.17 20.36
N LEU A 364 11.99 1.06 19.37
CA LEU A 364 12.02 0.71 17.96
C LEU A 364 13.37 0.14 17.56
N ALA A 365 14.47 0.68 18.07
CA ALA A 365 15.79 0.10 17.83
C ALA A 365 15.89 -1.36 18.34
N ILE A 366 15.38 -1.65 19.54
CA ILE A 366 15.33 -3.03 20.06
C ILE A 366 14.42 -3.89 19.18
N ARG A 367 13.27 -3.35 18.77
CA ARG A 367 12.32 -4.05 17.90
C ARG A 367 12.94 -4.42 16.56
N THR A 368 13.63 -3.49 15.90
CA THR A 368 14.36 -3.71 14.65
C THR A 368 15.45 -4.76 14.83
N LEU A 369 16.27 -4.63 15.88
CA LEU A 369 17.32 -5.60 16.18
C LEU A 369 16.76 -7.02 16.36
N ALA A 370 15.75 -7.18 17.20
CA ALA A 370 15.14 -8.48 17.48
C ALA A 370 14.41 -9.04 16.24
N GLY A 371 13.68 -8.20 15.51
CA GLY A 371 12.92 -8.55 14.32
C GLY A 371 13.79 -8.99 13.15
N SER A 372 14.97 -8.38 12.99
CA SER A 372 15.86 -8.63 11.85
C SER A 372 16.73 -9.88 12.01
N VAL A 373 17.04 -10.34 13.23
CA VAL A 373 17.84 -11.57 13.46
C VAL A 373 17.34 -12.78 12.66
N PRO A 374 16.06 -13.19 12.71
CA PRO A 374 15.59 -14.34 11.93
C PRO A 374 15.70 -14.12 10.42
N TYR A 375 15.54 -12.89 9.94
CA TYR A 375 15.68 -12.57 8.51
C TYR A 375 17.13 -12.73 8.04
N PHE A 376 18.09 -12.22 8.81
CA PHE A 376 19.50 -12.43 8.52
C PHE A 376 19.91 -13.90 8.67
N LEU A 377 19.33 -14.67 9.60
CA LEU A 377 19.53 -16.12 9.66
C LEU A 377 19.02 -16.81 8.39
N ASP A 378 17.86 -16.44 7.86
CA ASP A 378 17.29 -17.04 6.65
C ASP A 378 18.12 -16.74 5.40
N LYS A 379 18.49 -15.47 5.21
CA LYS A 379 19.12 -14.99 3.97
C LYS A 379 20.63 -15.00 3.99
N PHE A 380 21.23 -14.81 5.17
CA PHE A 380 22.66 -14.52 5.33
C PHE A 380 23.23 -15.17 6.60
N VAL A 381 23.04 -16.49 6.76
CA VAL A 381 23.44 -17.31 7.93
C VAL A 381 24.80 -16.93 8.54
N THR A 382 25.77 -16.48 7.74
CA THR A 382 27.13 -16.11 8.19
C THR A 382 27.36 -14.63 8.48
N GLN A 383 26.34 -13.77 8.38
CA GLN A 383 26.50 -12.31 8.42
C GLN A 383 25.86 -11.63 9.63
N ILE A 384 25.23 -12.38 10.54
CA ILE A 384 24.57 -11.80 11.73
C ILE A 384 25.55 -11.07 12.64
N ASP A 385 26.72 -11.67 12.89
CA ASP A 385 27.73 -11.03 13.73
C ASP A 385 28.21 -9.72 13.08
N THR A 386 28.36 -9.72 11.75
CA THR A 386 28.73 -8.53 10.99
C THR A 386 27.62 -7.47 11.01
N PHE A 387 26.35 -7.87 10.88
CA PHE A 387 25.19 -7.00 11.02
C PHE A 387 25.15 -6.34 12.41
N LEU A 388 25.24 -7.13 13.47
CA LEU A 388 25.22 -6.60 14.83
C LEU A 388 26.46 -5.76 15.15
N GLN A 389 27.63 -6.12 14.60
CA GLN A 389 28.85 -5.34 14.76
C GLN A 389 28.72 -3.96 14.09
N SER A 390 28.07 -3.90 12.92
CA SER A 390 27.81 -2.64 12.22
C SER A 390 27.06 -1.62 13.07
N ILE A 391 26.14 -2.11 13.91
CA ILE A 391 25.32 -1.29 14.79
C ILE A 391 26.09 -0.93 16.06
N ALA A 392 26.91 -1.88 16.56
CA ALA A 392 27.82 -1.64 17.67
C ALA A 392 28.83 -0.53 17.33
N ASP A 393 29.33 -0.48 16.10
CA ASP A 393 30.36 0.47 15.64
C ASP A 393 29.83 1.90 15.44
N GLN A 394 28.51 2.08 15.31
CA GLN A 394 27.90 3.41 15.16
C GLN A 394 27.89 4.25 16.44
N ASP A 395 28.30 3.68 17.59
CA ASP A 395 28.32 4.31 18.92
C ASP A 395 27.02 5.06 19.27
N ILE A 396 25.89 4.50 18.83
CA ILE A 396 24.58 5.06 19.14
C ILE A 396 24.26 4.70 20.59
N PHE A 397 24.06 5.74 21.40
CA PHE A 397 23.79 5.62 22.83
C PHE A 397 22.71 4.56 23.11
N LEU A 398 23.04 3.58 23.95
CA LEU A 398 22.24 2.38 24.30
C LEU A 398 22.05 1.34 23.17
N ILE A 399 21.84 1.76 21.91
CA ILE A 399 21.64 0.85 20.77
C ILE A 399 22.90 0.00 20.51
N SER A 400 24.09 0.61 20.51
CA SER A 400 25.33 -0.12 20.30
C SER A 400 25.62 -1.14 21.42
N GLY A 401 25.23 -0.84 22.66
CA GLY A 401 25.30 -1.79 23.78
C GLY A 401 24.31 -2.95 23.65
N LEU A 402 23.11 -2.69 23.13
CA LEU A 402 22.11 -3.70 22.84
C LEU A 402 22.53 -4.62 21.69
N ALA A 403 23.16 -4.08 20.64
CA ALA A 403 23.71 -4.87 19.55
C ALA A 403 24.84 -5.80 20.03
N GLN A 404 25.76 -5.32 20.88
CA GLN A 404 26.79 -6.16 21.51
C GLN A 404 26.18 -7.26 22.40
N PHE A 405 25.10 -6.96 23.11
CA PHE A 405 24.38 -7.97 23.89
C PHE A 405 23.68 -9.01 22.98
N ALA A 406 23.09 -8.57 21.86
CA ALA A 406 22.52 -9.48 20.87
C ALA A 406 23.60 -10.37 20.22
N GLN A 407 24.83 -9.89 20.02
CA GLN A 407 25.96 -10.72 19.57
C GLN A 407 26.26 -11.82 20.57
N GLN A 408 26.31 -11.48 21.86
CA GLN A 408 26.53 -12.49 22.92
C GLN A 408 25.42 -13.55 22.95
N ILE A 409 24.17 -13.15 22.68
CA ILE A 409 23.05 -14.08 22.52
C ILE A 409 23.27 -14.95 21.27
N ASN A 410 23.62 -14.36 20.13
CA ASN A 410 23.90 -15.10 18.89
C ASN A 410 25.03 -16.13 19.08
N ASP A 411 26.15 -15.71 19.66
CA ASP A 411 27.30 -16.56 20.00
C ASP A 411 26.93 -17.68 20.97
N PHE A 412 26.06 -17.40 21.94
CA PHE A 412 25.62 -18.37 22.93
C PHE A 412 24.61 -19.38 22.37
N PHE A 413 23.77 -18.95 21.42
CA PHE A 413 22.69 -19.75 20.85
C PHE A 413 22.93 -20.17 19.39
N GLY A 414 24.19 -20.20 18.92
CA GLY A 414 24.63 -20.44 17.53
C GLY A 414 24.22 -21.76 16.84
N GLY A 415 23.11 -22.39 17.25
CA GLY A 415 22.45 -23.51 16.60
C GLY A 415 20.91 -23.43 16.59
N LEU A 416 20.32 -22.24 16.79
CA LEU A 416 18.86 -22.04 16.65
C LEU A 416 18.46 -21.98 15.16
N THR A 417 17.27 -22.52 14.85
CA THR A 417 16.68 -22.43 13.51
C THR A 417 15.97 -21.08 13.31
N VAL A 418 15.77 -20.69 12.04
CA VAL A 418 14.98 -19.49 11.66
C VAL A 418 13.63 -19.48 12.41
N ASP A 419 12.90 -20.60 12.43
CA ASP A 419 11.60 -20.71 13.11
C ASP A 419 11.63 -20.35 14.60
N VAL A 420 12.64 -20.86 15.33
CA VAL A 420 12.74 -20.59 16.77
C VAL A 420 13.09 -19.12 17.00
N THR A 421 14.04 -18.59 16.23
CA THR A 421 14.40 -17.17 16.34
C THR A 421 13.26 -16.24 15.91
N ASN A 422 12.45 -16.64 14.93
CA ASN A 422 11.30 -15.87 14.48
C ASN A 422 10.19 -15.86 15.54
N THR A 423 9.95 -17.00 16.21
CA THR A 423 8.99 -17.09 17.32
C THR A 423 9.41 -16.21 18.50
N LEU A 424 10.70 -16.21 18.85
CA LEU A 424 11.24 -15.33 19.90
C LEU A 424 11.16 -13.86 19.50
N ALA A 425 11.53 -13.52 18.26
CA ALA A 425 11.42 -12.19 17.71
C ALA A 425 9.99 -11.69 17.81
N MET A 426 9.00 -12.46 17.35
CA MET A 426 7.57 -12.14 17.47
C MET A 426 7.16 -11.84 18.92
N GLY A 427 7.60 -12.66 19.89
CA GLY A 427 7.30 -12.41 21.30
C GLY A 427 7.89 -11.10 21.81
N ILE A 428 9.14 -10.79 21.46
CA ILE A 428 9.82 -9.56 21.85
C ILE A 428 9.16 -8.35 21.17
N THR A 429 8.96 -8.40 19.85
CA THR A 429 8.38 -7.29 19.10
C THR A 429 6.94 -7.00 19.54
N HIS A 430 6.17 -8.03 19.89
CA HIS A 430 4.83 -7.86 20.46
C HIS A 430 4.84 -7.17 21.83
N LEU A 431 5.78 -7.53 22.72
CA LEU A 431 5.97 -6.83 24.00
C LEU A 431 6.39 -5.36 23.82
N LEU A 432 6.97 -5.03 22.66
CA LEU A 432 7.36 -3.68 22.27
C LEU A 432 6.32 -2.99 21.37
N GLY A 433 5.10 -3.53 21.29
CA GLY A 433 3.95 -2.89 20.66
C GLY A 433 3.47 -3.52 19.36
N SER A 434 4.27 -4.37 18.68
CA SER A 434 3.89 -4.95 17.39
C SER A 434 2.65 -5.85 17.50
N GLY A 435 1.58 -5.52 16.78
CA GLY A 435 0.32 -6.27 16.85
C GLY A 435 -0.25 -6.37 18.26
N ALA A 436 0.03 -5.40 19.11
CA ALA A 436 -0.51 -5.31 20.46
C ALA A 436 -1.99 -4.91 20.48
N ILE A 437 -2.49 -4.30 19.40
CA ILE A 437 -3.87 -3.86 19.24
C ILE A 437 -4.61 -4.85 18.36
N ALA A 438 -5.66 -5.48 18.90
CA ALA A 438 -6.52 -6.40 18.17
C ALA A 438 -7.56 -5.64 17.32
N PRO A 439 -8.07 -6.25 16.23
CA PRO A 439 -9.18 -5.68 15.46
C PRO A 439 -10.44 -5.46 16.31
N GLU A 440 -11.16 -4.38 16.03
CA GLU A 440 -12.50 -4.14 16.57
C GLU A 440 -13.57 -4.72 15.62
N ASP A 441 -13.35 -4.56 14.31
CA ASP A 441 -14.19 -5.15 13.28
C ASP A 441 -13.81 -6.62 13.06
N ALA A 442 -14.81 -7.46 12.83
CA ALA A 442 -14.59 -8.88 12.58
C ALA A 442 -13.70 -9.12 11.34
N PRO A 443 -12.93 -10.23 11.31
CA PRO A 443 -12.33 -10.73 10.08
C PRO A 443 -13.37 -10.93 8.98
N LEU A 444 -12.93 -10.88 7.72
CA LEU A 444 -13.78 -11.25 6.60
C LEU A 444 -14.27 -12.71 6.75
N PRO A 445 -15.54 -12.99 6.43
CA PRO A 445 -16.08 -14.34 6.53
C PRO A 445 -15.39 -15.28 5.54
N LEU A 446 -15.43 -16.58 5.82
CA LEU A 446 -14.85 -17.57 4.90
C LEU A 446 -15.64 -17.62 3.57
N PRO A 447 -14.97 -17.82 2.42
CA PRO A 447 -15.63 -17.94 1.13
C PRO A 447 -16.72 -19.01 1.16
N GLY A 448 -17.92 -18.63 0.72
CA GLY A 448 -19.08 -19.52 0.69
C GLY A 448 -19.80 -19.73 2.03
N SER A 449 -19.38 -19.09 3.13
CA SER A 449 -20.28 -18.92 4.26
C SER A 449 -21.34 -17.89 3.88
N ALA A 450 -22.57 -18.33 3.64
CA ALA A 450 -23.68 -17.40 3.44
C ALA A 450 -23.78 -16.54 4.70
N GLU A 451 -23.63 -15.22 4.57
CA GLU A 451 -24.20 -14.31 5.55
C GLU A 451 -25.70 -14.58 5.54
N PHE A 452 -26.18 -15.25 6.59
CA PHE A 452 -27.59 -15.26 6.89
C PHE A 452 -27.95 -13.84 7.32
N SER A 453 -28.21 -12.98 6.33
CA SER A 453 -28.96 -11.77 6.57
C SER A 453 -30.31 -12.18 7.16
N ASP A 454 -30.63 -11.49 8.23
CA ASP A 454 -31.63 -11.81 9.23
C ASP A 454 -32.96 -12.33 8.64
N VAL A 455 -33.30 -13.59 8.95
CA VAL A 455 -34.59 -14.22 8.59
C VAL A 455 -35.75 -13.53 9.33
N SER A 456 -35.49 -12.58 10.25
CA SER A 456 -36.50 -11.76 10.89
C SER A 456 -37.36 -10.97 9.89
N ALA A 457 -36.83 -10.60 8.71
CA ALA A 457 -37.59 -9.94 7.66
C ALA A 457 -38.50 -10.89 6.84
N LEU A 458 -38.30 -12.21 6.93
CA LEU A 458 -39.07 -13.23 6.21
C LEU A 458 -40.10 -13.96 7.08
N LEU A 459 -40.08 -13.73 8.39
CA LEU A 459 -41.04 -14.27 9.34
C LEU A 459 -41.96 -13.16 9.84
N ASP A 460 -42.89 -12.75 8.98
CA ASP A 460 -44.11 -12.06 9.42
C ASP A 460 -44.98 -13.06 10.21
N ILE A 461 -44.61 -13.28 11.47
CA ILE A 461 -45.29 -14.19 12.40
C ILE A 461 -46.73 -13.73 12.65
N GLU A 462 -47.05 -12.46 12.41
CA GLU A 462 -48.43 -11.95 12.52
C GLU A 462 -49.31 -12.40 11.35
N ALA A 463 -48.77 -12.55 10.14
CA ALA A 463 -49.50 -13.10 8.99
C ALA A 463 -49.79 -14.60 9.12
N LEU A 464 -48.98 -15.34 9.89
CA LEU A 464 -49.10 -16.80 10.08
C LEU A 464 -50.02 -17.20 11.25
N LEU A 465 -50.32 -16.28 12.18
CA LEU A 465 -51.10 -16.61 13.37
C LEU A 465 -52.58 -16.23 13.33
N GLY A 466 -53.07 -15.40 12.41
CA GLY A 466 -54.52 -15.28 12.16
C GLY A 466 -55.39 -15.03 13.40
N TRP A 467 -55.01 -14.07 14.26
CA TRP A 467 -55.87 -13.68 15.38
C TRP A 467 -56.83 -12.58 14.93
N SER A 468 -58.05 -12.98 14.62
CA SER A 468 -59.21 -12.10 14.68
C SER A 468 -59.57 -11.85 16.15
N ALA A 469 -59.54 -10.59 16.57
CA ALA A 469 -60.34 -10.09 17.69
C ALA A 469 -60.88 -8.70 17.33
#